data_AF-A0A975QY64-F1
#
_entry.id   AF-A0A975QY64-F1
#
_cell.length_a   1.000
_cell.length_b   1.000
_cell.length_c   1.000
_cell.angle_alpha   90.00
_cell.angle_beta   90.00
_cell.angle_gamma   90.00
#
_symmetry.space_group_name_H-M   'P 1'
#
loop_
_entity.id
_entity.type
_entity.pdbx_description
1 polymer ?
#
loop_
_entity_poly.entity_id
_entity_poly.type
_entity_poly.pdbx_seq_one_letter_code
_entity_poly.pdbx_strand_id
1 'polypeptide(L)'
;MLFTIPIFISFIAFTIFSYKHYNKKQQQLIIMTLLYVLFFLKLTEYTIYGLTLNIQKIPIEFSTISYFIFSISMIFHIKWLKPFATFGAFLSGLGYLVSFIFLGKSYFMELTLYDASMAFLNHAILFYTSILVMKHDMFVQKNNKSFYIFTLLFLAYYIVVHRFISFSNPYIFINVLLQGDILKEIIQNNEVTTLIFMIYFSSLLLLYRIMISIFHVINKKIYTNEKVRHEHTI
;
A
#
# COMPACT_ATOMS: atom_id res chain seq x y z
N MET A 1 21.11 4.86 -8.58
CA MET A 1 21.00 3.53 -7.96
C MET A 1 21.80 3.45 -6.66
N LEU A 2 23.07 3.89 -6.64
CA LEU A 2 23.94 3.79 -5.44
C LEU A 2 23.40 4.47 -4.16
N PHE A 3 22.61 5.55 -4.24
CA PHE A 3 22.08 6.25 -3.06
C PHE A 3 20.75 5.68 -2.50
N THR A 4 19.97 4.94 -3.30
CA THR A 4 18.64 4.44 -2.85
C THR A 4 18.74 3.15 -2.05
N ILE A 5 19.73 2.30 -2.37
CA ILE A 5 19.99 1.05 -1.66
C ILE A 5 20.34 1.27 -0.19
N PRO A 6 21.28 2.18 0.18
CA PRO A 6 21.58 2.47 1.57
C PRO A 6 20.36 2.96 2.37
N ILE A 7 19.54 3.85 1.79
CA ILE A 7 18.32 4.36 2.43
C ILE A 7 17.34 3.21 2.72
N PHE A 8 17.11 2.34 1.75
CA PHE A 8 16.25 1.17 1.93
C PHE A 8 16.80 0.23 3.01
N ILE A 9 18.09 -0.10 2.97
CA ILE A 9 18.73 -0.97 3.99
C ILE A 9 18.61 -0.35 5.39
N SER A 10 18.89 0.95 5.53
CA SER A 10 18.74 1.68 6.80
C SER A 10 17.30 1.63 7.32
N PHE A 11 16.31 1.79 6.44
CA PHE A 11 14.90 1.71 6.82
C PHE A 11 14.49 0.30 7.25
N ILE A 12 14.94 -0.74 6.55
CA ILE A 12 14.69 -2.14 6.94
C ILE A 12 15.38 -2.46 8.27
N ALA A 13 16.63 -2.03 8.45
CA ALA A 13 17.36 -2.20 9.70
C ALA A 13 16.63 -1.50 10.87
N PHE A 14 16.17 -0.27 10.68
CA PHE A 14 15.37 0.46 11.66
C PHE A 14 14.06 -0.27 11.98
N THR A 15 13.35 -0.78 10.98
CA THR A 15 12.11 -1.55 11.15
C THR A 15 12.35 -2.79 12.00
N ILE A 16 13.41 -3.55 11.72
CA ILE A 16 13.79 -4.75 12.49
C ILE A 16 14.21 -4.38 13.92
N PHE A 17 14.98 -3.31 14.07
CA PHE A 17 15.43 -2.82 15.37
C PHE A 17 14.22 -2.46 16.27
N SER A 18 13.33 -1.61 15.77
CA SER A 18 12.11 -1.21 16.46
C SER A 18 11.20 -2.41 16.78
N TYR A 19 11.03 -3.32 15.82
CA TYR A 19 10.23 -4.53 16.00
C TYR A 19 10.69 -5.36 17.21
N LYS A 20 12.01 -5.47 17.40
CA LYS A 20 12.63 -6.28 18.46
C LYS A 20 12.72 -5.59 19.82
N HIS A 21 13.01 -4.28 19.83
CA HIS A 21 13.38 -3.56 21.06
C HIS A 21 12.24 -2.80 21.71
N TYR A 22 11.24 -2.34 20.95
CA TYR A 22 10.12 -1.62 21.54
C TYR A 22 9.07 -2.57 22.12
N ASN A 23 8.59 -2.24 23.32
CA ASN A 23 7.51 -2.97 23.96
C ASN A 23 6.15 -2.65 23.31
N LYS A 24 5.12 -3.42 23.65
CA LYS A 24 3.78 -3.27 23.08
C LYS A 24 3.21 -1.85 23.21
N LYS A 25 3.37 -1.19 24.37
CA LYS A 25 2.86 0.16 24.61
C LYS A 25 3.57 1.20 23.73
N GLN A 26 4.90 1.11 23.64
CA GLN A 26 5.72 1.98 22.79
C GLN A 26 5.36 1.79 21.31
N GLN A 27 5.21 0.55 20.86
CA GLN A 27 4.83 0.26 19.48
C GLN A 27 3.43 0.81 19.15
N GLN A 28 2.47 0.67 20.07
CA GLN A 28 1.13 1.26 19.91
C GLN A 28 1.19 2.78 19.82
N LEU A 29 1.95 3.44 20.70
CA LEU A 29 2.15 4.90 20.64
C LEU A 29 2.73 5.32 19.28
N ILE A 30 3.78 4.63 18.82
CA ILE A 30 4.43 4.92 17.53
C ILE A 30 3.45 4.73 16.36
N ILE A 31 2.70 3.61 16.34
CA ILE A 31 1.67 3.37 15.32
C ILE A 31 0.69 4.54 15.30
N MET A 32 0.12 4.90 16.46
CA MET A 32 -0.90 5.94 16.52
C MET A 32 -0.37 7.30 16.09
N THR A 33 0.82 7.70 16.56
CA THR A 33 1.46 8.96 16.16
C THR A 33 1.68 9.02 14.65
N LEU A 34 2.27 7.98 14.06
CA LEU A 34 2.55 7.96 12.62
C LEU A 34 1.26 7.95 11.78
N LEU A 35 0.21 7.28 12.25
CA LEU A 35 -1.07 7.26 11.54
C LEU A 35 -1.82 8.59 11.64
N TYR A 36 -1.76 9.29 12.77
CA TYR A 36 -2.27 10.66 12.85
C TYR A 36 -1.50 11.60 11.92
N VAL A 37 -0.18 11.55 11.94
CA VAL A 37 0.66 12.35 11.03
C VAL A 37 0.30 12.07 9.58
N LEU A 38 0.28 10.79 9.17
CA LEU A 38 -0.04 10.39 7.80
C LEU A 38 -1.46 10.84 7.40
N PHE A 39 -2.44 10.63 8.27
CA PHE A 39 -3.83 11.01 8.02
C PHE A 39 -3.99 12.52 7.82
N PHE A 40 -3.51 13.33 8.77
CA PHE A 40 -3.66 14.78 8.69
C PHE A 40 -2.83 15.40 7.58
N LEU A 41 -1.64 14.88 7.32
CA LEU A 41 -0.82 15.29 6.19
C LEU A 41 -1.58 15.08 4.87
N LYS A 42 -2.09 13.87 4.62
CA LYS A 42 -2.81 13.55 3.37
C LYS A 42 -4.17 14.20 3.27
N LEU A 43 -4.88 14.33 4.38
CA LEU A 43 -6.14 15.08 4.42
C LEU A 43 -5.90 16.55 4.02
N THR A 44 -4.88 17.19 4.61
CA THR A 44 -4.54 18.59 4.30
C THR A 44 -4.10 18.75 2.85
N GLU A 45 -3.18 17.90 2.39
CA GLU A 45 -2.67 17.91 1.01
C GLU A 45 -3.82 17.81 -0.02
N TYR A 46 -4.69 16.81 0.13
CA TYR A 46 -5.77 16.60 -0.84
C TYR A 46 -6.91 17.60 -0.69
N THR A 47 -7.13 18.14 0.51
CA THR A 47 -8.06 19.27 0.70
C THR A 47 -7.56 20.50 -0.05
N ILE A 48 -6.26 20.82 0.04
CA ILE A 48 -5.66 21.93 -0.71
C ILE A 48 -5.80 21.70 -2.21
N TYR A 49 -5.54 20.49 -2.72
CA TYR A 49 -5.74 20.17 -4.14
C TYR A 49 -7.20 20.34 -4.56
N GLY A 50 -8.16 19.93 -3.74
CA GLY A 50 -9.59 20.14 -3.99
C GLY A 50 -9.97 21.62 -4.03
N LEU A 51 -9.54 22.40 -3.02
CA LEU A 51 -9.84 23.84 -2.92
C LEU A 51 -9.18 24.67 -4.03
N THR A 52 -8.01 24.25 -4.50
CA THR A 52 -7.31 24.91 -5.63
C THR A 52 -7.73 24.38 -7.00
N LEU A 53 -8.77 23.53 -7.04
CA LEU A 53 -9.28 22.88 -8.26
C LEU A 53 -8.23 22.06 -9.03
N ASN A 54 -7.14 21.66 -8.36
CA ASN A 54 -6.07 20.83 -8.90
C ASN A 54 -6.37 19.33 -8.69
N ILE A 55 -7.60 18.90 -8.97
CA ILE A 55 -8.09 17.54 -8.65
C ILE A 55 -7.27 16.46 -9.37
N GLN A 56 -6.72 16.75 -10.54
CA GLN A 56 -5.80 15.88 -11.29
C GLN A 56 -4.52 15.48 -10.53
N LYS A 57 -4.16 16.20 -9.45
CA LYS A 57 -3.02 15.86 -8.58
C LYS A 57 -3.35 14.80 -7.53
N ILE A 58 -4.63 14.49 -7.31
CA ILE A 58 -5.04 13.43 -6.39
C ILE A 58 -4.87 12.09 -7.14
N PRO A 59 -3.90 11.24 -6.77
CA PRO A 59 -3.67 10.01 -7.50
C PRO A 59 -4.84 9.07 -7.25
N ILE A 60 -5.43 8.50 -8.29
CA ILE A 60 -6.31 7.33 -8.14
C ILE A 60 -5.44 6.10 -8.04
N GLU A 61 -4.76 5.96 -6.90
CA GLU A 61 -3.94 4.79 -6.63
C GLU A 61 -4.45 4.04 -5.42
N PHE A 62 -4.12 2.76 -5.40
CA PHE A 62 -4.37 1.91 -4.24
C PHE A 62 -3.64 2.42 -2.98
N SER A 63 -2.47 3.06 -3.16
CA SER A 63 -1.69 3.75 -2.11
C SER A 63 -2.47 4.91 -1.47
N THR A 64 -3.06 5.79 -2.30
CA THR A 64 -3.87 6.94 -1.87
C THR A 64 -4.97 6.52 -0.89
N ILE A 65 -5.69 5.46 -1.24
CA ILE A 65 -6.78 4.93 -0.42
C ILE A 65 -6.23 4.22 0.81
N SER A 66 -5.11 3.52 0.68
CA SER A 66 -4.45 2.83 1.80
C SER A 66 -4.04 3.81 2.90
N TYR A 67 -3.59 5.04 2.57
CA TYR A 67 -3.29 6.07 3.58
C TYR A 67 -4.48 6.36 4.49
N PHE A 68 -5.67 6.53 3.91
CA PHE A 68 -6.87 6.85 4.69
C PHE A 68 -7.50 5.62 5.34
N ILE A 69 -7.75 4.56 4.58
CA ILE A 69 -8.42 3.36 5.11
C ILE A 69 -7.61 2.76 6.25
N PHE A 70 -6.28 2.70 6.12
CA PHE A 70 -5.43 2.19 7.18
C PHE A 70 -5.45 3.09 8.42
N SER A 71 -5.24 4.39 8.25
CA SER A 71 -5.25 5.32 9.39
C SER A 71 -6.61 5.35 10.10
N ILE A 72 -7.72 5.48 9.36
CA ILE A 72 -9.09 5.47 9.90
C ILE A 72 -9.38 4.14 10.60
N SER A 73 -9.06 3.01 9.95
CA SER A 73 -9.34 1.69 10.53
C SER A 73 -8.63 1.48 11.87
N MET A 74 -7.41 2.00 12.03
CA MET A 74 -6.67 1.87 13.29
C MET A 74 -7.12 2.89 14.32
N ILE A 75 -7.22 4.18 13.95
CA ILE A 75 -7.60 5.28 14.86
C ILE A 75 -8.97 5.02 15.48
N PHE A 76 -9.95 4.63 14.66
CA PHE A 76 -11.32 4.36 15.09
C PHE A 76 -11.57 2.88 15.44
N HIS A 77 -10.53 2.05 15.46
CA HIS A 77 -10.61 0.63 15.86
C HIS A 77 -11.66 -0.19 15.08
N ILE A 78 -11.80 0.06 13.78
CA ILE A 78 -12.81 -0.58 12.92
C ILE A 78 -12.37 -2.03 12.60
N LYS A 79 -12.75 -2.98 13.45
CA LYS A 79 -12.27 -4.37 13.44
C LYS A 79 -12.42 -5.10 12.11
N TRP A 80 -13.55 -4.90 11.42
CA TRP A 80 -13.83 -5.61 10.17
C TRP A 80 -13.01 -5.10 8.97
N LEU A 81 -12.54 -3.84 9.03
CA LEU A 81 -11.66 -3.23 8.05
C LEU A 81 -10.19 -3.57 8.27
N LYS A 82 -9.83 -3.79 9.53
CA LYS A 82 -8.44 -3.97 9.99
C LYS A 82 -7.62 -4.92 9.10
N PRO A 83 -8.10 -6.11 8.69
CA PRO A 83 -7.32 -7.03 7.86
C PRO A 83 -7.03 -6.46 6.46
N PHE A 84 -8.06 -5.96 5.78
CA PHE A 84 -7.91 -5.37 4.45
C PHE A 84 -7.04 -4.11 4.49
N ALA A 85 -7.28 -3.25 5.48
CA ALA A 85 -6.54 -2.02 5.67
C ALA A 85 -5.04 -2.28 5.90
N THR A 86 -4.72 -3.27 6.75
CA THR A 86 -3.33 -3.67 7.03
C THR A 86 -2.68 -4.32 5.83
N PHE A 87 -3.41 -5.15 5.08
CA PHE A 87 -2.94 -5.70 3.81
C PHE A 87 -2.65 -4.59 2.80
N GLY A 88 -3.54 -3.61 2.67
CA GLY A 88 -3.38 -2.49 1.74
C GLY A 88 -2.14 -1.67 2.05
N ALA A 89 -1.96 -1.31 3.33
CA ALA A 89 -0.77 -0.63 3.83
C ALA A 89 0.51 -1.44 3.59
N PHE A 90 0.48 -2.74 3.88
CA PHE A 90 1.61 -3.64 3.68
C PHE A 90 2.00 -3.73 2.20
N LEU A 91 1.02 -4.00 1.32
CA LEU A 91 1.26 -4.17 -0.11
C LEU A 91 1.71 -2.87 -0.78
N SER A 92 1.06 -1.75 -0.46
CA SER A 92 1.43 -0.43 -0.99
C SER A 92 2.82 -0.03 -0.52
N GLY A 93 3.11 -0.17 0.78
CA GLY A 93 4.41 0.16 1.34
C GLY A 93 5.52 -0.72 0.78
N LEU A 94 5.33 -2.04 0.75
CA LEU A 94 6.31 -2.98 0.21
C LEU A 94 6.53 -2.75 -1.29
N GLY A 95 5.45 -2.62 -2.07
CA GLY A 95 5.51 -2.40 -3.51
C GLY A 95 6.30 -1.15 -3.85
N TYR A 96 6.02 -0.02 -3.18
CA TYR A 96 6.77 1.21 -3.38
C TYR A 96 8.25 1.06 -3.00
N LEU A 97 8.55 0.47 -1.84
CA LEU A 97 9.93 0.31 -1.39
C LEU A 97 10.75 -0.59 -2.33
N VAL A 98 10.17 -1.67 -2.84
CA VAL A 98 10.80 -2.52 -3.85
C VAL A 98 11.00 -1.75 -5.15
N SER A 99 9.98 -1.05 -5.65
CA SER A 99 10.10 -0.23 -6.86
C SER A 99 11.14 0.88 -6.70
N PHE A 100 11.29 1.46 -5.51
CA PHE A 100 12.27 2.51 -5.24
C PHE A 100 13.73 2.02 -5.35
N ILE A 101 13.99 0.73 -5.11
CA ILE A 101 15.33 0.13 -5.33
C ILE A 101 15.68 0.17 -6.82
N PHE A 102 14.75 -0.22 -7.68
CA PHE A 102 14.97 -0.35 -9.12
C PHE A 102 14.82 0.99 -9.87
N LEU A 103 13.80 1.77 -9.52
CA LEU A 103 13.35 2.97 -10.24
C LEU A 103 13.60 4.28 -9.48
N GLY A 104 14.17 4.24 -8.27
CA GLY A 104 14.32 5.43 -7.45
C GLY A 104 15.15 6.55 -8.09
N LYS A 105 16.10 6.22 -8.98
CA LYS A 105 16.82 7.24 -9.76
C LYS A 105 15.87 8.02 -10.68
N SER A 106 14.99 7.33 -11.39
CA SER A 106 14.01 7.95 -12.27
C SER A 106 13.04 8.83 -11.49
N TYR A 107 12.58 8.36 -10.31
CA TYR A 107 11.74 9.18 -9.44
C TYR A 107 12.40 10.50 -9.03
N PHE A 108 13.68 10.50 -8.65
CA PHE A 108 14.37 11.76 -8.32
C PHE A 108 14.68 12.65 -9.53
N MET A 109 14.68 12.10 -10.74
CA MET A 109 14.87 12.89 -11.96
C MET A 109 13.57 13.52 -12.45
N GLU A 110 12.43 12.84 -12.24
CA GLU A 110 11.11 13.27 -12.72
C GLU A 110 10.32 14.06 -11.67
N LEU A 111 10.60 13.83 -10.38
CA LEU A 111 9.95 14.50 -9.26
C LEU A 111 10.93 15.44 -8.55
N THR A 112 10.39 16.42 -7.84
CA THR A 112 11.21 17.22 -6.94
C THR A 112 11.75 16.35 -5.80
N LEU A 113 12.89 16.74 -5.21
CA LEU A 113 13.45 16.06 -4.04
C LEU A 113 12.40 15.93 -2.92
N TYR A 114 11.62 16.99 -2.70
CA TYR A 114 10.54 17.02 -1.72
C TYR A 114 9.48 15.95 -2.03
N ASP A 115 8.96 15.92 -3.25
CA ASP A 115 7.89 14.97 -3.64
C ASP A 115 8.36 13.52 -3.54
N ALA A 116 9.57 13.23 -4.03
CA ALA A 116 10.15 11.89 -3.94
C ALA A 116 10.40 11.45 -2.49
N SER A 117 10.91 12.34 -1.63
CA SER A 117 11.10 12.08 -0.21
C SER A 117 9.79 11.89 0.53
N MET A 118 8.77 12.69 0.23
CA MET A 118 7.44 12.55 0.83
C MET A 118 6.76 11.25 0.37
N ALA A 119 6.86 10.89 -0.91
CA ALA A 119 6.36 9.62 -1.40
C ALA A 119 7.04 8.43 -0.69
N PHE A 120 8.36 8.48 -0.54
CA PHE A 120 9.09 7.47 0.25
C PHE A 120 8.62 7.41 1.70
N LEU A 121 8.54 8.56 2.39
CA LEU A 121 8.16 8.62 3.79
C LEU A 121 6.74 8.07 4.02
N ASN A 122 5.77 8.44 3.19
CA ASN A 122 4.40 7.97 3.31
C ASN A 122 4.29 6.44 3.17
N HIS A 123 4.99 5.86 2.19
CA HIS A 123 5.01 4.41 1.98
C HIS A 123 5.82 3.66 3.04
N ALA A 124 6.93 4.25 3.50
CA ALA A 124 7.71 3.73 4.61
C ALA A 124 6.86 3.66 5.90
N ILE A 125 6.07 4.71 6.19
CA ILE A 125 5.13 4.71 7.31
C ILE A 125 4.12 3.58 7.17
N LEU A 126 3.44 3.45 6.02
CA LEU A 126 2.48 2.36 5.78
C LEU A 126 3.09 0.99 6.01
N PHE A 127 4.26 0.72 5.40
CA PHE A 127 4.93 -0.56 5.54
C PHE A 127 5.29 -0.83 7.01
N TYR A 128 6.01 0.08 7.65
CA TYR A 128 6.50 -0.06 9.01
C TYR A 128 5.36 -0.30 10.01
N THR A 129 4.32 0.54 9.96
CA THR A 129 3.17 0.42 10.86
C THR A 129 2.34 -0.83 10.59
N SER A 130 2.22 -1.28 9.34
CA SER A 130 1.56 -2.56 9.03
C SER A 130 2.29 -3.77 9.64
N ILE A 131 3.64 -3.78 9.62
CA ILE A 131 4.45 -4.83 10.27
C ILE A 131 4.19 -4.84 11.78
N LEU A 132 4.18 -3.67 12.42
CA LEU A 132 3.91 -3.58 13.86
C LEU A 132 2.47 -4.00 14.22
N VAL A 133 1.48 -3.68 13.39
CA VAL A 133 0.10 -4.17 13.58
C VAL A 133 0.04 -5.69 13.46
N MET A 134 0.67 -6.27 12.43
CA MET A 134 0.73 -7.73 12.24
C MET A 134 1.40 -8.49 13.39
N LYS A 135 2.24 -7.80 14.17
CA LYS A 135 2.85 -8.33 15.40
C LYS A 135 1.83 -8.60 16.50
N HIS A 136 0.80 -7.75 16.60
CA HIS A 136 -0.17 -7.77 17.71
C HIS A 136 -1.52 -8.37 17.32
N ASP A 137 -1.84 -8.43 16.02
CA ASP A 137 -3.11 -8.89 15.50
C ASP A 137 -2.95 -10.06 14.51
N MET A 138 -3.63 -11.17 14.78
CA MET A 138 -3.72 -12.29 13.85
C MET A 138 -4.93 -12.11 12.93
N PHE A 139 -4.70 -12.18 11.62
CA PHE A 139 -5.74 -12.10 10.59
C PHE A 139 -6.05 -13.48 10.02
N VAL A 140 -7.21 -14.02 10.40
CA VAL A 140 -7.65 -15.35 9.97
C VAL A 140 -8.22 -15.30 8.56
N GLN A 141 -7.70 -16.15 7.67
CA GLN A 141 -8.08 -16.24 6.24
C GLN A 141 -9.56 -16.59 6.00
N LYS A 142 -10.26 -17.18 7.00
CA LYS A 142 -11.69 -17.50 6.91
C LYS A 142 -12.56 -16.24 6.76
N ASN A 143 -12.05 -15.05 7.10
CA ASN A 143 -12.79 -13.79 7.03
C ASN A 143 -12.30 -12.87 5.90
N ASN A 144 -12.15 -13.41 4.68
CA ASN A 144 -11.68 -12.64 3.52
C ASN A 144 -12.77 -11.78 2.87
N LYS A 145 -13.98 -11.70 3.43
CA LYS A 145 -15.09 -10.93 2.87
C LYS A 145 -14.72 -9.45 2.68
N SER A 146 -13.99 -8.87 3.63
CA SER A 146 -13.56 -7.47 3.55
C SER A 146 -12.67 -7.21 2.34
N PHE A 147 -11.77 -8.12 1.97
CA PHE A 147 -10.92 -7.96 0.79
C PHE A 147 -11.75 -7.81 -0.49
N TYR A 148 -12.70 -8.72 -0.73
CA TYR A 148 -13.51 -8.69 -1.94
C TYR A 148 -14.45 -7.48 -1.99
N ILE A 149 -15.08 -7.13 -0.87
CA ILE A 149 -15.94 -5.95 -0.78
C ILE A 149 -15.14 -4.69 -1.11
N PHE A 150 -13.94 -4.54 -0.55
CA PHE A 150 -13.13 -3.36 -0.82
C PHE A 150 -12.52 -3.34 -2.21
N THR A 151 -12.16 -4.48 -2.78
CA THR A 151 -11.75 -4.54 -4.19
C THR A 151 -12.89 -4.06 -5.09
N LEU A 152 -14.13 -4.50 -4.84
CA LEU A 152 -15.30 -4.04 -5.59
C LEU A 152 -15.57 -2.54 -5.40
N LEU A 153 -15.51 -2.05 -4.16
CA LEU A 153 -15.67 -0.61 -3.87
C LEU A 153 -14.57 0.22 -4.54
N PHE A 154 -13.33 -0.27 -4.55
CA PHE A 154 -12.21 0.39 -5.20
C PHE A 154 -12.39 0.45 -6.71
N LEU A 155 -12.82 -0.65 -7.33
CA LEU A 155 -13.13 -0.69 -8.77
C LEU A 155 -14.27 0.26 -9.12
N ALA A 156 -15.34 0.28 -8.32
CA ALA A 156 -16.45 1.21 -8.52
C ALA A 156 -15.99 2.67 -8.40
N TYR A 157 -15.21 2.98 -7.36
CA TYR A 157 -14.58 4.30 -7.18
C TYR A 157 -13.72 4.67 -8.40
N TYR A 158 -12.83 3.79 -8.84
CA TYR A 158 -11.98 4.00 -9.99
C TYR A 158 -12.80 4.32 -11.25
N ILE A 159 -13.83 3.52 -11.56
CA ILE A 159 -14.70 3.72 -12.73
C ILE A 159 -15.39 5.09 -12.68
N VAL A 160 -15.93 5.45 -11.51
CA VAL A 160 -16.62 6.73 -11.32
C VAL A 160 -15.64 7.89 -11.52
N VAL A 161 -14.51 7.90 -10.83
CA VAL A 161 -13.57 9.03 -10.89
C VAL A 161 -12.94 9.14 -12.27
N HIS A 162 -12.59 8.02 -12.91
CA HIS A 162 -12.05 8.01 -14.27
C HIS A 162 -13.03 8.56 -15.31
N ARG A 163 -14.34 8.44 -15.08
CA ARG A 163 -15.36 9.03 -15.95
C ARG A 163 -15.42 10.57 -15.87
N PHE A 164 -15.07 11.14 -14.72
CA PHE A 164 -15.23 12.59 -14.47
C PHE A 164 -13.92 13.37 -14.52
N ILE A 165 -12.77 12.70 -14.33
CA ILE A 165 -11.46 13.34 -14.26
C ILE A 165 -10.51 12.67 -15.26
N SER A 166 -10.01 13.46 -16.20
CA SER A 166 -8.93 13.03 -17.10
C SER A 166 -7.59 13.18 -16.39
N PHE A 167 -6.93 12.06 -16.09
CA PHE A 167 -5.58 12.09 -15.54
C PHE A 167 -4.60 12.26 -16.69
N SER A 168 -3.86 13.36 -16.68
CA SER A 168 -2.81 13.63 -17.68
C SER A 168 -1.57 12.77 -17.50
N ASN A 169 -1.45 12.05 -16.37
CA ASN A 169 -0.25 11.28 -16.03
C ASN A 169 -0.45 9.78 -16.33
N PRO A 170 0.29 9.19 -17.29
CA PRO A 170 0.10 7.80 -17.72
C PRO A 170 0.58 6.76 -16.68
N TYR A 171 1.41 7.16 -15.71
CA TYR A 171 2.09 6.25 -14.79
C TYR A 171 1.30 5.89 -13.51
N ILE A 172 -0.02 6.08 -13.51
CA ILE A 172 -0.86 5.59 -12.41
C ILE A 172 -0.87 4.06 -12.50
N PHE A 173 -0.21 3.37 -11.55
CA PHE A 173 0.01 1.92 -11.61
C PHE A 173 -1.27 1.10 -11.82
N ILE A 174 -2.39 1.50 -11.20
CA ILE A 174 -3.67 0.84 -11.40
C ILE A 174 -4.27 1.13 -12.79
N ASN A 175 -4.01 2.30 -13.37
CA ASN A 175 -4.45 2.65 -14.70
C ASN A 175 -3.75 1.77 -15.74
N VAL A 176 -2.43 1.60 -15.61
CA VAL A 176 -1.62 0.71 -16.45
C VAL A 176 -2.11 -0.75 -16.37
N LEU A 177 -2.49 -1.22 -15.18
CA LEU A 177 -3.04 -2.56 -14.97
C LEU A 177 -4.47 -2.72 -15.52
N LEU A 178 -5.34 -1.72 -15.36
CA LEU A 178 -6.74 -1.84 -15.75
C LEU A 178 -6.99 -1.53 -17.23
N GLN A 179 -6.17 -0.68 -17.86
CA GLN A 179 -6.24 -0.42 -19.30
C GLN A 179 -5.58 -1.52 -20.15
N GLY A 180 -4.85 -2.43 -19.50
CA GLY A 180 -4.12 -3.50 -20.17
C GLY A 180 -2.98 -2.96 -21.03
N ASP A 181 -2.40 -1.81 -20.70
CA ASP A 181 -1.34 -1.20 -21.52
C ASP A 181 -0.09 -2.07 -21.55
N ILE A 182 0.22 -2.77 -20.45
CA ILE A 182 1.26 -3.81 -20.39
C ILE A 182 1.01 -4.89 -21.44
N LEU A 183 -0.26 -5.30 -21.61
CA LEU A 183 -0.63 -6.34 -22.57
C LEU A 183 -0.45 -5.86 -24.01
N LYS A 184 -0.84 -4.61 -24.30
CA LYS A 184 -0.67 -3.98 -25.62
C LYS A 184 0.82 -3.83 -25.97
N GLU A 185 1.65 -3.45 -25.00
CA GLU A 185 3.09 -3.30 -25.17
C GLU A 185 3.79 -4.65 -25.45
N ILE A 186 3.40 -5.72 -24.73
CA ILE A 186 3.96 -7.06 -24.93
C ILE A 186 3.54 -7.66 -26.28
N ILE A 187 2.28 -7.50 -26.67
CA ILE A 187 1.74 -8.18 -27.85
C ILE A 187 2.14 -7.48 -29.16
N GLN A 188 2.65 -6.23 -29.10
CA GLN A 188 3.16 -5.41 -30.21
C GLN A 188 2.24 -5.25 -31.44
N ASN A 189 1.06 -5.87 -31.41
CA ASN A 189 0.05 -5.89 -32.45
C ASN A 189 -1.27 -5.45 -31.83
N ASN A 190 -1.95 -4.51 -32.48
CA ASN A 190 -3.21 -3.91 -32.03
C ASN A 190 -4.40 -4.90 -31.97
N GLU A 191 -4.19 -6.20 -32.20
CA GLU A 191 -5.21 -7.24 -32.18
C GLU A 191 -5.30 -7.93 -30.82
N VAL A 192 -5.47 -7.15 -29.75
CA VAL A 192 -5.80 -7.72 -28.44
C VAL A 192 -7.27 -8.16 -28.47
N THR A 193 -7.49 -9.47 -28.65
CA THR A 193 -8.85 -10.04 -28.65
C THR A 193 -9.47 -10.04 -27.26
N THR A 194 -10.80 -10.11 -27.18
CA THR A 194 -11.55 -10.23 -25.91
C THR A 194 -11.09 -11.41 -25.06
N LEU A 195 -10.70 -12.53 -25.69
CA LEU A 195 -10.20 -13.71 -25.00
C LEU A 195 -8.89 -13.40 -24.26
N ILE A 196 -7.97 -12.66 -24.89
CA ILE A 196 -6.70 -12.28 -24.28
C ILE A 196 -6.95 -11.35 -23.09
N PHE A 197 -7.87 -10.37 -23.21
CA PHE A 197 -8.28 -9.54 -22.06
C PHE A 197 -8.87 -10.37 -20.92
N MET A 198 -9.72 -11.34 -21.21
CA MET A 198 -10.30 -12.22 -20.18
C MET A 198 -9.22 -13.02 -19.44
N ILE A 199 -8.25 -13.58 -20.17
CA ILE A 199 -7.10 -14.30 -19.60
C ILE A 199 -6.25 -13.36 -18.75
N TYR A 200 -5.99 -12.15 -19.24
CA TYR A 200 -5.22 -11.12 -18.54
C TYR A 200 -5.86 -10.76 -17.19
N PHE A 201 -7.14 -10.39 -17.17
CA PHE A 201 -7.82 -10.04 -15.92
C PHE A 201 -7.98 -11.24 -14.97
N SER A 202 -8.20 -12.44 -15.50
CA SER A 202 -8.22 -13.67 -14.69
C SER A 202 -6.87 -13.91 -14.01
N SER A 203 -5.78 -13.65 -14.73
CA SER A 203 -4.41 -13.75 -14.20
C SER A 203 -4.14 -12.70 -13.12
N LEU A 204 -4.60 -11.46 -13.31
CA LEU A 204 -4.51 -10.41 -12.29
C LEU A 204 -5.28 -10.77 -11.01
N LEU A 205 -6.50 -11.30 -11.14
CA LEU A 205 -7.29 -11.74 -9.99
C LEU A 205 -6.62 -12.91 -9.25
N LEU A 206 -6.02 -13.84 -10.00
CA LEU A 206 -5.25 -14.94 -9.42
C LEU A 206 -4.03 -14.42 -8.66
N LEU A 207 -3.26 -13.51 -9.26
CA LEU A 207 -2.10 -12.87 -8.62
C LEU A 207 -2.51 -12.13 -7.35
N TYR A 208 -3.61 -11.36 -7.39
CA TYR A 208 -4.15 -10.68 -6.22
C TYR A 208 -4.51 -11.65 -5.09
N ARG A 209 -5.15 -12.78 -5.42
CA ARG A 209 -5.47 -13.83 -4.45
C ARG A 209 -4.22 -14.48 -3.85
N ILE A 210 -3.18 -14.71 -4.66
CA ILE A 210 -1.89 -15.20 -4.19
C ILE A 210 -1.26 -14.20 -3.21
N MET A 211 -1.30 -12.90 -3.51
CA MET A 211 -0.79 -11.85 -2.61
C MET A 211 -1.52 -11.82 -1.27
N ILE A 212 -2.85 -11.98 -1.26
CA ILE A 212 -3.63 -12.11 -0.01
C ILE A 212 -3.18 -13.34 0.78
N SER A 213 -2.97 -14.47 0.12
CA SER A 213 -2.50 -15.69 0.77
C SER A 213 -1.11 -15.51 1.39
N ILE A 214 -0.18 -14.90 0.65
CA ILE A 214 1.17 -14.58 1.15
C ILE A 214 1.08 -13.67 2.37
N PHE A 215 0.23 -12.63 2.33
CA PHE A 215 0.01 -11.75 3.46
C PHE A 215 -0.44 -12.51 4.73
N HIS A 216 -1.38 -13.44 4.62
CA HIS A 216 -1.80 -14.24 5.77
C HIS A 216 -0.68 -15.13 6.31
N VAL A 217 0.13 -15.73 5.44
CA VAL A 217 1.30 -16.52 5.85
C VAL A 217 2.31 -15.66 6.60
N ILE A 218 2.62 -14.47 6.08
CA ILE A 218 3.53 -13.52 6.72
C ILE A 218 2.97 -13.07 8.08
N ASN A 219 1.70 -12.65 8.14
CA ASN A 219 1.06 -12.24 9.38
C ASN A 219 1.10 -13.36 10.43
N LYS A 220 0.74 -14.59 10.06
CA LYS A 220 0.77 -15.73 10.97
C LYS A 220 2.17 -15.96 11.54
N LYS A 221 3.20 -15.89 10.68
CA LYS A 221 4.61 -16.05 11.10
C LYS A 221 5.05 -14.94 12.07
N ILE A 222 4.75 -13.69 11.74
CA ILE A 222 5.09 -12.52 12.58
C ILE A 222 4.40 -12.65 13.95
N TYR A 223 3.09 -12.90 13.97
CA TYR A 223 2.30 -13.02 15.19
C TYR A 223 2.78 -14.17 16.10
N THR A 224 3.03 -15.35 15.53
CA THR A 224 3.44 -16.54 16.29
C THR A 224 4.79 -16.33 16.98
N ASN A 225 5.74 -15.69 16.29
CA ASN A 225 7.05 -15.38 16.85
C ASN A 225 6.97 -14.48 18.08
N GLU A 226 6.04 -13.52 18.12
CA GLU A 226 5.86 -12.66 19.30
C GLU A 226 5.20 -13.40 20.46
N LYS A 227 4.20 -14.25 20.17
CA LYS A 227 3.53 -15.04 21.21
C LYS A 227 4.50 -15.96 21.95
N VAL A 228 5.35 -16.68 21.21
CA VAL A 228 6.39 -17.56 21.78
C VAL A 228 7.37 -16.78 22.65
N ARG A 229 7.75 -15.55 22.25
CA ARG A 229 8.67 -14.71 23.03
C ARG A 229 8.08 -14.30 24.39
N HIS A 230 6.77 -14.04 24.44
CA HIS A 230 6.10 -13.74 25.70
C HIS A 230 5.99 -14.96 26.61
N GLU A 231 5.79 -16.17 26.07
CA GLU A 231 5.72 -17.39 26.87
C GLU A 231 7.07 -17.77 27.51
N HIS A 232 8.21 -17.40 26.91
CA HIS A 232 9.55 -17.66 27.47
C HIS A 232 10.09 -16.58 28.43
N THR A 233 9.34 -15.50 28.65
CA THR A 233 9.77 -14.37 29.53
C THR A 233 8.94 -14.24 30.81
N ILE A 234 8.01 -15.17 31.04
CA ILE A 234 7.23 -15.35 32.27
C ILE A 234 7.89 -16.46 33.09
#